data_AF-A0A958F8B2-F1
#
_entry.id   AF-A0A958F8B2-F1
#
_cell.length_a   1.000
_cell.length_b   1.000
_cell.length_c   1.000
_cell.angle_alpha   90.00
_cell.angle_beta   90.00
_cell.angle_gamma   90.00
#
_symmetry.space_group_name_H-M   'P 1'
#
loop_
_entity.id
_entity.type
_entity.pdbx_description
1 polymer ?
#
loop_
_entity_poly.entity_id
_entity_poly.type
_entity_poly.pdbx_seq_one_letter_code
_entity_poly.pdbx_strand_id
1 'polypeptide(L)' 'HYQPARDTVMISRTLDHVRVPAFVIDYIMYHELLHKKHGHTMINGRRYVHTPAFRREEQLFQQYAEAEKFLHDWVRKLRK' A
#
# COMPACT_ATOMS: atom_id res chain seq x y z
N HIS A 1 -2.34 1.49 5.86
CA HIS A 1 -1.78 2.79 6.20
C HIS A 1 -0.79 2.70 7.36
N TYR A 2 0.45 3.10 7.14
CA TYR A 2 1.48 3.27 8.17
C TYR A 2 1.36 4.63 8.88
N GLN A 3 1.37 4.61 10.21
CA GLN A 3 1.31 5.77 11.09
C GLN A 3 2.67 6.03 11.75
N PRO A 4 3.46 7.02 11.29
CA PRO A 4 4.79 7.29 11.83
C PRO A 4 4.80 7.61 13.33
N ALA A 5 3.78 8.32 13.84
CA ALA A 5 3.73 8.76 15.24
C ALA A 5 3.58 7.62 16.25
N ARG A 6 3.13 6.43 15.80
CA ARG A 6 2.87 5.26 16.64
C ARG A 6 3.62 4.02 16.19
N ASP A 7 4.46 4.15 15.16
CA ASP A 7 5.10 3.03 14.45
C ASP A 7 4.13 1.86 14.18
N THR A 8 2.94 2.18 13.66
CA THR A 8 1.84 1.20 13.52
C THR A 8 1.41 1.07 12.06
N VAL A 9 1.27 -0.17 11.58
CA VAL A 9 0.64 -0.48 10.29
C VAL A 9 -0.83 -0.82 10.50
N MET A 10 -1.72 -0.14 9.78
CA MET A 10 -3.15 -0.40 9.79
C MET A 10 -3.61 -0.97 8.45
N ILE A 11 -4.42 -2.02 8.45
CA ILE A 11 -5.03 -2.59 7.24
C ILE A 11 -6.54 -2.42 7.34
N SER A 12 -7.20 -2.07 6.23
CA SER A 12 -8.65 -1.91 6.22
C SER A 12 -9.35 -3.24 6.53
N ARG A 13 -10.36 -3.22 7.41
CA ARG A 13 -11.19 -4.39 7.71
C ARG A 13 -11.95 -4.93 6.49
N THR A 14 -12.15 -4.12 5.45
CA THR A 14 -12.77 -4.59 4.20
C THR A 14 -11.91 -5.59 3.42
N LEU A 15 -10.65 -5.74 3.80
CA LEU A 15 -9.72 -6.72 3.23
C LEU A 15 -9.67 -8.02 4.04
N ASP A 16 -10.25 -8.02 5.25
CA ASP A 16 -10.45 -9.21 6.07
C ASP A 16 -11.66 -9.99 5.57
N HIS A 17 -11.50 -10.63 4.42
CA HIS A 17 -12.57 -11.38 3.77
C HIS A 17 -12.00 -12.59 3.05
N VAL A 18 -12.69 -13.74 3.12
CA VAL A 18 -12.31 -15.01 2.47
C VAL A 18 -12.08 -14.96 0.94
N ARG A 19 -12.46 -13.85 0.29
CA ARG A 19 -12.31 -13.64 -1.16
C ARG A 19 -11.07 -12.80 -1.49
N VAL A 20 -10.39 -12.29 -0.47
CA VAL A 20 -9.14 -11.53 -0.59
C VAL A 20 -8.00 -12.52 -0.49
N PRO A 21 -7.21 -12.71 -1.56
CA PRO A 21 -6.06 -13.60 -1.53
C PRO A 21 -4.99 -13.12 -0.53
N ALA A 22 -4.26 -14.06 0.08
CA ALA A 22 -3.20 -13.74 1.04
C ALA A 22 -2.14 -12.79 0.45
N PHE A 23 -1.74 -13.00 -0.81
CA PHE A 23 -0.73 -12.16 -1.47
C PHE A 23 -1.15 -10.68 -1.57
N VAL A 24 -2.45 -10.37 -1.54
CA VAL A 24 -2.95 -8.99 -1.52
C VAL A 24 -2.68 -8.34 -0.17
N ILE A 25 -2.85 -9.09 0.92
CA ILE A 25 -2.50 -8.63 2.26
C ILE A 25 -0.99 -8.42 2.37
N ASP A 26 -0.19 -9.37 1.84
CA ASP A 26 1.26 -9.25 1.81
C ASP A 26 1.72 -8.02 1.01
N TYR A 27 1.09 -7.76 -0.13
CA TYR A 27 1.35 -6.57 -0.94
C TYR A 27 1.06 -5.27 -0.16
N ILE A 28 -0.07 -5.20 0.53
CA ILE A 28 -0.41 -4.02 1.33
C ILE A 28 0.57 -3.86 2.48
N MET A 29 0.92 -4.94 3.17
CA MET A 29 1.93 -4.90 4.23
C MET A 29 3.25 -4.34 3.69
N TYR A 30 3.71 -4.84 2.54
CA TYR A 30 4.90 -4.35 1.86
C TYR A 30 4.81 -2.85 1.52
N HIS A 31 3.68 -2.41 0.95
CA HIS A 31 3.40 -1.00 0.66
C HIS A 31 3.48 -0.11 1.90
N GLU A 32 2.90 -0.55 3.02
CA GLU A 32 2.93 0.20 4.27
C GLU A 32 4.32 0.25 4.90
N LEU A 33 5.09 -0.82 4.79
CA LEU A 33 6.49 -0.82 5.22
C LEU A 33 7.37 0.06 4.32
N LEU A 34 7.06 0.19 3.03
CA LEU A 34 7.72 1.17 2.18
C LEU A 34 7.44 2.61 2.63
N HIS A 35 6.26 2.91 3.17
CA HIS A 35 6.01 4.23 3.77
C HIS A 35 6.89 4.48 4.99
N LYS A 36 7.15 3.45 5.80
CA LYS A 36 8.12 3.54 6.90
C LYS A 36 9.53 3.79 6.39
N LYS A 37 9.96 3.04 5.37
CA LYS A 37 11.31 3.11 4.79
C LYS A 37 11.60 4.46 4.13
N HIS A 38 10.70 4.93 3.26
CA HIS A 38 10.90 6.16 2.49
C HIS A 38 10.44 7.42 3.24
N GLY A 39 9.61 7.26 4.26
CA GLY A 39 9.03 8.38 4.99
C GLY A 39 8.24 9.31 4.08
N HIS A 40 8.35 10.60 4.32
CA HIS A 40 7.82 11.62 3.44
C HIS A 40 8.92 12.61 3.10
N THR A 41 9.04 12.97 1.83
CA THR A 41 10.03 13.95 1.38
C THR A 41 9.39 15.33 1.34
N MET A 42 10.08 16.36 1.83
CA MET A 42 9.66 17.76 1.65
C MET A 42 10.39 18.37 0.45
N ILE A 43 9.65 18.83 -0.55
CA ILE A 43 10.20 19.56 -1.70
C ILE A 43 9.38 20.84 -1.85
N ASN A 44 10.03 22.01 -1.76
CA ASN A 44 9.39 23.34 -1.83
C ASN A 44 8.20 23.49 -0.85
N GLY A 45 8.36 23.01 0.38
CA GLY A 45 7.32 23.05 1.42
C GLY A 45 6.14 22.10 1.20
N ARG A 46 6.14 21.29 0.14
CA ARG A 46 5.12 20.27 -0.12
C ARG A 46 5.60 18.90 0.33
N ARG A 47 4.71 18.16 0.98
CA ARG A 47 4.93 16.78 1.41
C ARG A 47 4.66 15.82 0.25
N TYR A 48 5.67 15.05 -0.13
CA TYR A 48 5.56 14.00 -1.13
C TYR A 48 5.61 12.63 -0.46
N VAL A 49 4.61 11.83 -0.76
CA VAL A 49 4.58 10.39 -0.52
C VAL A 49 4.57 9.69 -1.88
N HIS A 50 5.01 8.43 -1.94
CA HIS A 50 5.08 7.66 -3.19
C HIS A 50 5.97 8.31 -4.26
N THR A 51 7.16 8.75 -3.87
CA THR A 51 8.20 9.27 -4.78
C THR A 51 8.57 8.24 -5.86
N PRO A 52 9.28 8.63 -6.94
CA PRO A 52 9.74 7.66 -7.93
C PRO A 52 10.57 6.52 -7.33
N ALA A 53 11.35 6.79 -6.28
CA ALA A 53 12.11 5.75 -5.56
C ALA A 53 11.17 4.75 -4.86
N PHE A 54 10.14 5.24 -4.17
CA PHE A 54 9.11 4.38 -3.57
C PHE A 54 8.45 3.48 -4.62
N ARG A 55 8.00 4.06 -5.75
CA ARG A 55 7.28 3.31 -6.80
C ARG A 55 8.16 2.23 -7.44
N ARG A 56 9.45 2.50 -7.62
CA ARG A 56 10.39 1.49 -8.13
C ARG A 56 10.50 0.29 -7.19
N GLU A 57 10.55 0.53 -5.88
CA GLU A 57 10.61 -0.55 -4.89
C GLU A 57 9.27 -1.27 -4.74
N GLU A 58 8.16 -0.55 -4.84
CA GLU A 58 6.81 -1.11 -4.85
C GLU A 58 6.65 -2.17 -5.95
N GLN A 59 7.18 -1.89 -7.13
CA GLN A 59 7.18 -2.79 -8.29
C GLN A 59 8.05 -4.05 -8.13
N LEU A 60 8.92 -4.10 -7.12
CA LEU A 60 9.75 -5.29 -6.84
C LEU A 60 8.97 -6.39 -6.13
N PHE A 61 7.74 -6.12 -5.67
CA PHE A 61 6.89 -7.14 -5.10
C PHE A 61 6.51 -8.18 -6.18
N GLN A 62 6.71 -9.47 -5.87
CA GLN A 62 6.59 -10.56 -6.83
C GLN A 62 5.25 -10.58 -7.59
N GLN A 63 4.16 -10.21 -6.93
CA GLN A 63 2.79 -10.21 -7.48
C GLN A 63 2.20 -8.80 -7.55
N TYR A 64 3.04 -7.80 -7.82
CA TYR A 64 2.65 -6.39 -7.83
C TYR A 64 1.45 -6.13 -8.76
N ALA A 65 1.54 -6.60 -10.02
CA ALA A 65 0.52 -6.36 -11.02
C ALA A 65 -0.81 -7.03 -10.66
N GLU A 66 -0.78 -8.26 -10.15
CA GLU A 66 -1.95 -9.02 -9.71
C GLU A 66 -2.62 -8.36 -8.50
N ALA A 67 -1.82 -7.89 -7.54
CA ALA A 67 -2.33 -7.24 -6.33
C ALA A 67 -2.97 -5.88 -6.64
N GLU A 68 -2.31 -5.04 -7.44
CA GLU A 68 -2.86 -3.77 -7.93
C GLU A 68 -4.18 -3.97 -8.67
N LYS A 69 -4.23 -4.93 -9.60
CA LYS A 69 -5.44 -5.26 -10.34
C LYS A 69 -6.57 -5.73 -9.43
N PHE A 70 -6.27 -6.63 -8.49
CA PHE A 70 -7.25 -7.10 -7.52
C PHE A 70 -7.81 -5.95 -6.69
N LEU A 71 -6.96 -5.07 -6.17
CA LEU A 71 -7.37 -3.94 -5.33
C LEU A 71 -8.24 -2.95 -6.09
N HIS A 72 -7.87 -2.62 -7.33
CA HIS A 72 -8.68 -1.78 -8.21
C HIS A 72 -10.10 -2.35 -8.40
N ASP A 73 -10.20 -3.64 -8.72
CA ASP A 73 -11.48 -4.33 -8.90
C ASP A 73 -12.27 -4.45 -7.59
N TRP A 74 -11.58 -4.68 -6.47
CA TRP A 74 -12.18 -4.79 -5.13
C TRP A 74 -12.82 -3.48 -4.69
N VAL A 75 -12.10 -2.36 -4.82
CA VAL A 75 -12.62 -1.02 -4.49
C VAL A 75 -13.84 -0.69 -5.33
N ARG A 76 -13.85 -1.06 -6.62
CA ARG A 76 -15.02 -0.87 -7.48
C ARG A 76 -16.24 -1.66 -7.01
N LYS A 77 -16.05 -2.87 -6.48
CA LYS A 77 -17.13 -3.69 -5.93
C LYS A 77 -17.71 -3.11 -4.64
N LEU A 78 -16.89 -2.49 -3.79
CA LEU A 78 -17.34 -1.88 -2.53
C LEU A 78 -18.18 -0.60 -2.72
N ARG A 79 -18.11 0.03 -3.90
CA ARG A 79 -18.86 1.25 -4.24
C ARG A 79 -20.24 0.99 -4.85
N LYS A 80 -20.61 -0.27 -5.05
CA LYS A 80 -21.94 -0.71 -5.52
C LYS A 80 -22.74 -1.27 -4.36
#